data_AF-A0A957EEV7-F1
#
_entry.id   AF-A0A957EEV7-F1
#
_cell.length_a   1.000
_cell.length_b   1.000
_cell.length_c   1.000
_cell.angle_alpha   90.00
_cell.angle_beta   90.00
_cell.angle_gamma   90.00
#
_symmetry.space_group_name_H-M   'P 1'
#
loop_
_entity.id
_entity.type
_entity.pdbx_description
1 polymer ?
#
loop_
_entity_poly.entity_id
_entity_poly.type
_entity_poly.pdbx_seq_one_letter_code
_entity_poly.pdbx_strand_id
1 'polypeptide(L)'
;MLPAAWAVARLIQAQLPGKWAHNRWLYLLLAGLAFTAWDLFLDPQMVSWGLWVWDNPSGYFGIPWVNYVGWLETAVLLTALIQPKNLPAKPLLIIYTITWFLETFGLLFFWGLVGPAIVGGMAMGVFVWLGWRTELSRK
;
A
#
# COMPACT_ATOMS: atom_id res chain seq x y z
N MET A 1 1.93 4.60 6.68
CA MET A 1 2.15 4.56 5.22
C MET A 1 1.34 5.55 4.38
N LEU A 2 0.34 6.26 4.92
CA LEU A 2 -0.57 7.07 4.11
C LEU A 2 0.10 8.18 3.25
N PRO A 3 1.06 8.98 3.77
CA PRO A 3 1.78 9.95 2.92
C PRO A 3 2.55 9.32 1.77
N ALA A 4 3.15 8.14 2.01
CA ALA A 4 3.86 7.38 0.99
C ALA A 4 2.91 6.87 -0.09
N ALA A 5 1.76 6.32 0.32
CA ALA A 5 0.69 5.90 -0.58
C ALA A 5 0.16 7.06 -1.44
N TRP A 6 0.03 8.27 -0.88
CA TRP A 6 -0.35 9.46 -1.64
C TRP A 6 0.65 9.82 -2.73
N ALA A 7 1.95 9.77 -2.44
CA ALA A 7 3.01 10.05 -3.41
C ALA A 7 3.00 9.02 -4.54
N VAL A 8 2.93 7.72 -4.19
CA VAL A 8 2.84 6.62 -5.15
C VAL A 8 1.62 6.78 -6.06
N ALA A 9 0.44 7.04 -5.50
CA ALA A 9 -0.79 7.25 -6.27
C ALA A 9 -0.67 8.41 -7.26
N ARG A 10 -0.05 9.53 -6.85
CA ARG A 10 0.20 10.68 -7.76
C ARG A 10 1.15 10.34 -8.88
N LEU A 11 2.21 9.58 -8.61
CA LEU A 11 3.17 9.16 -9.62
C LEU A 11 2.50 8.23 -10.64
N ILE A 12 1.81 7.19 -10.17
CA ILE A 12 1.09 6.26 -11.04
C ILE A 12 0.08 6.99 -11.91
N GLN A 13 -0.73 7.87 -11.32
CA GLN A 13 -1.71 8.65 -12.05
C GLN A 13 -1.09 9.56 -13.12
N ALA A 14 0.08 10.13 -12.87
CA ALA A 14 0.76 11.01 -13.82
C ALA A 14 1.25 10.28 -15.10
N GLN A 15 1.30 8.94 -15.11
CA GLN A 15 1.60 8.17 -16.32
C GLN A 15 0.38 7.98 -17.23
N LEU A 16 -0.82 8.26 -16.73
CA LEU A 16 -2.05 7.95 -17.45
C LEU A 16 -2.44 9.09 -18.40
N PRO A 17 -3.00 8.80 -19.58
CA PRO A 17 -3.31 9.81 -20.57
C PRO A 17 -4.53 10.68 -20.20
N GLY A 18 -4.48 11.96 -20.57
CA GLY A 18 -5.62 12.87 -20.67
C GLY A 18 -6.42 13.02 -19.37
N LYS A 19 -7.72 12.72 -19.43
CA LYS A 19 -8.68 12.88 -18.31
C LYS A 19 -8.34 12.06 -17.06
N TRP A 20 -7.56 10.99 -17.20
CA TRP A 20 -7.22 10.11 -16.08
C TRP A 20 -6.12 10.67 -15.18
N ALA A 21 -5.20 11.47 -15.74
CA ALA A 21 -4.13 12.14 -14.98
C ALA A 21 -4.65 13.10 -13.90
N HIS A 22 -5.86 13.61 -14.07
CA HIS A 22 -6.47 14.60 -13.18
C HIS A 22 -7.75 14.07 -12.50
N ASN A 23 -8.07 12.80 -12.66
CA ASN A 23 -9.28 12.21 -12.11
C ASN A 23 -9.16 12.05 -10.57
N ARG A 24 -9.97 12.79 -9.81
CA ARG A 24 -9.94 12.73 -8.34
C ARG A 24 -10.26 11.34 -7.80
N TRP A 25 -11.28 10.67 -8.33
CA TRP A 25 -11.70 9.35 -7.85
C TRP A 25 -10.60 8.30 -8.04
N LEU A 26 -9.93 8.33 -9.19
CA LEU A 26 -8.81 7.45 -9.45
C LEU A 26 -7.66 7.68 -8.45
N TYR A 27 -7.35 8.95 -8.14
CA TYR A 27 -6.34 9.27 -7.14
C TYR A 27 -6.69 8.69 -5.76
N LEU A 28 -7.93 8.87 -5.31
CA LEU A 28 -8.41 8.37 -4.02
C LEU A 28 -8.30 6.84 -3.96
N LEU A 29 -8.76 6.16 -5.02
CA LEU A 29 -8.72 4.71 -5.09
C LEU A 29 -7.28 4.18 -5.12
N LEU A 30 -6.39 4.78 -5.92
CA LEU A 30 -4.98 4.39 -5.97
C LEU A 30 -4.28 4.59 -4.63
N ALA A 31 -4.57 5.70 -3.93
CA ALA A 31 -4.01 5.96 -2.61
C ALA A 31 -4.50 4.94 -1.57
N GLY A 32 -5.80 4.61 -1.59
CA GLY A 32 -6.38 3.58 -0.74
C GLY A 32 -5.76 2.21 -1.00
N LEU A 33 -5.71 1.77 -2.26
CA LEU A 33 -5.12 0.49 -2.63
C LEU A 33 -3.63 0.40 -2.30
N ALA A 34 -2.87 1.47 -2.54
CA ALA A 34 -1.45 1.50 -2.21
C ALA A 34 -1.21 1.45 -0.68
N PHE A 35 -2.14 2.00 0.12
CA PHE A 35 -2.09 1.88 1.57
C PHE A 35 -2.44 0.46 2.01
N THR A 36 -3.58 -0.09 1.56
CA THR A 36 -4.05 -1.43 1.95
C THR A 36 -3.12 -2.55 1.46
N ALA A 37 -2.34 -2.33 0.40
CA ALA A 37 -1.31 -3.27 -0.02
C ALA A 37 -0.24 -3.53 1.06
N TRP A 38 0.00 -2.55 1.96
CA TRP A 38 0.90 -2.74 3.10
C TRP A 38 0.26 -3.63 4.19
N ASP A 39 -1.05 -3.52 4.41
CA ASP A 39 -1.78 -4.31 5.41
C ASP A 39 -1.74 -5.82 5.09
N LEU A 40 -1.51 -6.20 3.82
CA LEU A 40 -1.30 -7.59 3.41
C LEU A 40 -0.01 -8.22 4.00
N PHE A 41 0.91 -7.38 4.48
CA PHE A 41 2.08 -7.77 5.28
C PHE A 41 1.81 -7.61 6.78
N LEU A 42 1.42 -6.39 7.17
CA LEU A 42 1.34 -5.97 8.56
C LEU A 42 0.34 -6.82 9.34
N ASP A 43 -0.85 -7.05 8.79
CA ASP A 43 -1.91 -7.70 9.55
C ASP A 43 -1.58 -9.17 9.87
N PRO A 44 -1.12 -10.01 8.90
CA PRO A 44 -0.64 -11.35 9.23
C PRO A 44 0.53 -11.36 10.20
N GLN A 45 1.44 -10.37 10.12
CA GLN A 45 2.56 -10.25 11.05
C GLN A 45 2.06 -10.00 12.47
N MET A 46 1.17 -9.03 12.65
CA MET A 46 0.61 -8.66 13.95
C MET A 46 -0.23 -9.78 14.56
N VAL A 47 -0.98 -10.52 13.75
CA VAL A 47 -1.70 -11.72 14.20
C VAL A 47 -0.74 -12.85 14.56
N SER A 48 0.28 -13.10 13.75
CA SER A 48 1.29 -14.13 14.05
C SER A 48 2.09 -13.84 15.31
N TRP A 49 2.29 -12.56 15.66
CA TRP A 49 2.94 -12.15 16.91
C TRP A 49 1.99 -12.17 18.11
N GLY A 50 0.72 -12.51 17.92
CA GLY A 50 -0.29 -12.50 18.97
C GLY A 50 -0.63 -11.09 19.47
N LEU A 51 -0.25 -10.05 18.73
CA LEU A 51 -0.56 -8.66 19.07
C LEU A 51 -2.00 -8.33 18.70
N TRP A 52 -2.52 -8.93 17.62
CA TRP A 52 -3.91 -8.85 17.22
C TRP A 52 -4.55 -10.23 17.25
N VAL A 53 -5.72 -10.33 17.88
CA VAL A 53 -6.48 -11.57 17.99
C VAL A 53 -7.90 -11.29 17.52
N TRP A 54 -8.42 -12.17 16.67
CA TRP A 54 -9.78 -12.09 16.15
C TRP A 54 -10.65 -13.14 16.84
N ASP A 55 -11.82 -12.73 17.33
CA ASP A 55 -12.77 -13.65 17.98
C ASP A 55 -13.29 -14.73 17.03
N ASN A 56 -13.49 -14.35 15.76
CA ASN A 56 -13.90 -15.26 14.68
C ASN A 56 -12.90 -15.19 13.52
N PRO A 57 -11.75 -15.89 13.60
CA PRO A 57 -10.76 -15.90 12.55
C PRO A 57 -11.35 -16.44 11.25
N SER A 58 -11.12 -15.72 10.15
CA SER A 58 -11.61 -16.10 8.82
C SER A 58 -10.76 -15.44 7.74
N GLY A 59 -10.97 -15.77 6.46
CA GLY A 59 -10.36 -15.03 5.36
C GLY A 59 -8.83 -15.16 5.26
N TYR A 60 -8.16 -14.03 5.03
CA TYR A 60 -6.74 -13.99 4.69
C TYR A 60 -5.87 -14.21 5.93
N PHE A 61 -5.17 -15.35 6.02
CA PHE A 61 -4.35 -15.74 7.17
C PHE A 61 -5.04 -15.59 8.54
N GLY A 62 -6.36 -15.82 8.59
CA GLY A 62 -7.17 -15.69 9.81
C GLY A 62 -7.72 -14.29 10.06
N ILE A 63 -7.43 -13.31 9.19
CA ILE A 63 -7.97 -11.96 9.24
C ILE A 63 -9.23 -11.84 8.36
N PRO A 64 -10.40 -11.46 8.94
CA PRO A 64 -11.63 -11.26 8.19
C PRO A 64 -11.47 -10.26 7.05
N TRP A 65 -12.02 -10.57 5.86
CA TRP A 65 -11.91 -9.70 4.68
C TRP A 65 -12.44 -8.28 4.90
N VAL A 66 -13.44 -8.13 5.78
CA VAL A 66 -14.01 -6.83 6.14
C VAL A 66 -12.97 -5.88 6.74
N ASN A 67 -11.92 -6.39 7.38
CA ASN A 67 -10.84 -5.58 7.91
C ASN A 67 -10.07 -4.85 6.78
N TYR A 68 -9.71 -5.57 5.71
CA TYR A 68 -9.04 -4.97 4.55
C TYR A 68 -9.94 -3.98 3.81
N VAL A 69 -11.24 -4.28 3.70
CA VAL A 69 -12.22 -3.32 3.15
C VAL A 69 -12.30 -2.07 4.03
N GLY A 70 -12.31 -2.23 5.34
CA GLY A 70 -12.31 -1.12 6.30
C GLY A 70 -11.06 -0.24 6.19
N TRP A 71 -9.87 -0.84 6.05
CA TRP A 71 -8.64 -0.09 5.83
C TRP A 71 -8.63 0.65 4.49
N LEU A 72 -9.13 0.02 3.42
CA LEU A 72 -9.28 0.65 2.12
C LEU A 72 -10.22 1.86 2.19
N GLU A 73 -11.41 1.67 2.77
CA GLU A 73 -12.40 2.74 2.94
C GLU A 73 -11.83 3.89 3.78
N THR A 74 -11.21 3.57 4.92
CA THR A 74 -10.59 4.55 5.81
C THR A 74 -9.51 5.35 5.09
N ALA A 75 -8.63 4.69 4.35
CA ALA A 75 -7.58 5.35 3.59
C ALA A 75 -8.15 6.26 2.48
N VAL A 76 -9.20 5.82 1.78
CA VAL A 76 -9.91 6.63 0.78
C VAL A 76 -10.52 7.87 1.41
N LEU A 77 -11.25 7.72 2.52
CA LEU A 77 -11.92 8.81 3.21
C LEU A 77 -10.92 9.83 3.76
N LEU A 78 -9.85 9.37 4.42
CA LEU A 78 -8.80 10.25 4.92
C LEU A 78 -8.08 10.99 3.78
N THR A 79 -7.83 10.33 2.66
CA THR A 79 -7.25 10.97 1.47
C THR A 79 -8.20 12.04 0.91
N ALA A 80 -9.50 11.75 0.87
CA ALA A 80 -10.53 12.68 0.38
C ALA A 80 -10.70 13.91 1.28
N LEU A 81 -10.56 13.72 2.59
CA LEU A 81 -10.65 14.78 3.59
C LEU A 81 -9.40 15.68 3.59
N ILE A 82 -8.21 15.08 3.66
CA ILE A 82 -6.95 15.82 3.81
C ILE A 82 -6.53 16.51 2.51
N GLN A 83 -6.79 15.89 1.35
CA GLN A 83 -6.44 16.43 0.03
C GLN A 83 -4.98 16.92 -0.05
N PRO A 84 -4.00 16.03 0.17
CA PRO A 84 -2.60 16.43 0.26
C PRO A 84 -2.11 17.14 -1.01
N LYS A 85 -1.39 18.24 -0.80
CA LYS A 85 -0.76 19.06 -1.84
C LYS A 85 0.76 19.08 -1.62
N ASN A 86 1.51 19.28 -2.70
CA ASN A 86 2.97 19.47 -2.66
C ASN A 86 3.74 18.37 -1.90
N LEU A 87 3.44 17.11 -2.22
CA LEU A 87 4.10 15.97 -1.60
C LEU A 87 5.56 15.86 -2.08
N PRO A 88 6.54 15.61 -1.19
CA PRO A 88 7.90 15.25 -1.58
C PRO A 88 7.91 13.83 -2.17
N ALA A 89 7.51 13.71 -3.44
CA ALA A 89 7.15 12.43 -4.06
C ALA A 89 8.29 11.41 -4.03
N LYS A 90 9.51 11.82 -4.39
CA LYS A 90 10.67 10.92 -4.45
C LYS A 90 11.09 10.39 -3.07
N PRO A 91 11.30 11.22 -2.02
CA PRO A 91 11.54 10.71 -0.66
C PRO A 91 10.45 9.75 -0.17
N LEU A 92 9.19 10.06 -0.45
CA LEU A 92 8.05 9.23 -0.04
C LEU A 92 7.99 7.89 -0.81
N LEU A 93 8.34 7.89 -2.10
CA LEU A 93 8.48 6.66 -2.89
C LEU A 93 9.64 5.79 -2.36
N ILE A 94 10.76 6.41 -1.94
CA ILE A 94 11.87 5.70 -1.31
C ILE A 94 11.41 5.02 -0.01
N ILE A 95 10.69 5.74 0.85
CA ILE A 95 10.12 5.17 2.09
C ILE A 95 9.21 3.97 1.76
N TYR A 96 8.28 4.13 0.80
CA TYR A 96 7.39 3.05 0.37
C TYR A 96 8.16 1.82 -0.11
N THR A 97 9.25 2.04 -0.88
CA THR A 97 10.10 0.98 -1.43
C THR A 97 10.90 0.27 -0.35
N ILE A 98 11.45 1.01 0.61
CA ILE A 98 12.18 0.44 1.74
C ILE A 98 11.23 -0.42 2.59
N THR A 99 10.03 0.08 2.90
CA THR A 99 9.02 -0.70 3.62
C THR A 99 8.67 -1.98 2.86
N TRP A 100 8.36 -1.89 1.57
CA TRP A 100 8.09 -3.07 0.74
C TRP A 100 9.23 -4.11 0.80
N PHE A 101 10.47 -3.66 0.64
CA PHE A 101 11.63 -4.56 0.65
C PHE A 101 11.84 -5.20 2.03
N LEU A 102 11.82 -4.40 3.10
CA LEU A 102 12.08 -4.88 4.46
C LEU A 102 10.97 -5.82 4.96
N GLU A 103 9.70 -5.54 4.65
CA GLU A 103 8.59 -6.43 5.00
C GLU A 103 8.67 -7.75 4.24
N THR A 104 8.90 -7.70 2.93
CA THR A 104 9.04 -8.91 2.10
C THR A 104 10.20 -9.76 2.60
N PHE A 105 11.37 -9.15 2.81
CA PHE A 105 12.56 -9.84 3.31
C PHE A 105 12.34 -10.38 4.73
N GLY A 106 11.79 -9.56 5.61
CA GLY A 106 11.55 -9.90 7.00
C GLY A 106 10.64 -11.10 7.17
N LEU A 107 9.50 -11.08 6.47
CA LEU A 107 8.52 -12.16 6.54
C LEU A 107 9.03 -13.46 5.93
N LEU A 108 9.83 -13.39 4.86
CA LEU A 108 10.45 -14.59 4.26
C LEU A 108 11.52 -15.22 5.16
N PHE A 109 12.44 -14.41 5.67
CA PHE A 109 13.70 -14.92 6.23
C PHE A 109 13.76 -14.92 7.76
N PHE A 110 13.00 -14.06 8.43
CA PHE A 110 13.04 -13.97 9.90
C PHE A 110 11.76 -14.49 10.57
N TRP A 111 10.59 -14.22 10.01
CA TRP A 111 9.31 -14.53 10.68
C TRP A 111 8.58 -15.77 10.15
N GLY A 112 9.09 -16.41 9.09
CA GLY A 112 8.50 -17.65 8.54
C GLY A 112 7.11 -17.46 7.92
N LEU A 113 6.71 -16.23 7.63
CA LEU A 113 5.42 -15.84 7.07
C LEU A 113 5.51 -15.76 5.54
N VAL A 114 5.82 -16.88 4.90
CA VAL A 114 6.07 -16.96 3.45
C VAL A 114 4.86 -16.52 2.63
N GLY A 115 3.66 -16.95 3.03
CA GLY A 115 2.42 -16.61 2.34
C GLY A 115 2.15 -15.10 2.28
N PRO A 116 2.09 -14.39 3.43
CA PRO A 116 1.98 -12.93 3.47
C PRO A 116 3.11 -12.22 2.72
N ALA A 117 4.33 -12.74 2.80
CA ALA A 117 5.48 -12.14 2.11
C ALA A 117 5.33 -12.15 0.59
N ILE A 118 4.85 -13.26 0.01
CA ILE A 118 4.63 -13.37 -1.44
C ILE A 118 3.48 -12.45 -1.87
N VAL A 119 2.34 -12.51 -1.16
CA VAL A 119 1.14 -11.77 -1.55
C VAL A 119 1.37 -10.27 -1.40
N GLY A 120 1.84 -9.80 -0.24
CA GLY A 120 2.20 -8.40 -0.03
C GLY A 120 3.33 -7.96 -0.96
N GLY A 121 4.33 -8.83 -1.16
CA GLY A 121 5.49 -8.59 -2.04
C GLY A 121 5.07 -8.30 -3.47
N MET A 122 4.15 -9.09 -4.00
CA MET A 122 3.57 -8.86 -5.32
C MET A 122 2.66 -7.63 -5.35
N ALA A 123 1.70 -7.53 -4.41
CA ALA A 123 0.71 -6.47 -4.39
C ALA A 123 1.35 -5.08 -4.26
N MET A 124 2.18 -4.88 -3.23
CA MET A 124 2.89 -3.62 -2.99
C MET A 124 4.02 -3.41 -4.02
N GLY A 125 4.63 -4.49 -4.52
CA GLY A 125 5.67 -4.44 -5.56
C GLY A 125 5.19 -3.86 -6.89
N VAL A 126 3.93 -4.11 -7.28
CA VAL A 126 3.32 -3.46 -8.46
C VAL A 126 3.31 -1.94 -8.31
N PHE A 127 2.94 -1.44 -7.13
CA PHE A 127 2.93 -0.01 -6.83
C PHE A 127 4.35 0.59 -6.82
N VAL A 128 5.33 -0.12 -6.24
CA VAL A 128 6.74 0.26 -6.27
C VAL A 128 7.22 0.40 -7.72
N TRP A 129 6.99 -0.63 -8.54
CA TRP A 129 7.43 -0.67 -9.93
C TRP A 129 6.81 0.48 -10.75
N LEU A 130 5.50 0.66 -10.68
CA LEU A 130 4.80 1.75 -11.37
C LEU A 130 5.27 3.13 -10.87
N GLY A 131 5.49 3.29 -9.57
CA GLY A 131 6.00 4.54 -8.98
C GLY A 131 7.35 4.93 -9.56
N TRP A 132 8.32 4.01 -9.53
CA TRP A 132 9.67 4.26 -10.06
C TRP A 132 9.70 4.43 -11.57
N ARG A 133 8.87 3.70 -12.32
CA ARG A 133 8.74 3.88 -13.77
C ARG A 133 8.41 5.33 -14.11
N THR A 134 7.46 5.94 -13.40
CA THR A 134 7.13 7.37 -13.58
C THR A 134 8.30 8.29 -13.24
N GLU A 135 8.88 8.08 -12.06
CA GLU A 135 9.88 8.97 -11.49
C GLU A 135 11.14 9.02 -12.36
N LEU A 136 11.51 7.89 -12.96
CA LEU A 136 12.62 7.80 -13.90
C LEU A 136 12.31 8.44 -15.26
N SER A 137 11.06 8.37 -15.74
CA SER A 137 10.65 9.00 -17.00
C SER A 137 10.47 10.52 -16.94
N ARG A 138 10.56 11.14 -15.76
CA ARG A 138 10.46 12.60 -15.58
C ARG A 138 11.79 13.34 -15.78
N LYS A 139 12.88 12.62 -16.00
CA LYS A 139 14.21 13.18 -16.33
C LYS A 139 14.39 13.24 -17.84
#